data_AF-A0A0H0XLT4-F1
#
_entry.id   AF-A0A0H0XLT4-F1
#
_cell.length_a   1.000
_cell.length_b   1.000
_cell.length_c   1.000
_cell.angle_alpha   90.00
_cell.angle_beta   90.00
_cell.angle_gamma   90.00
#
_symmetry.space_group_name_H-M   'P 1'
#
loop_
_entity.id
_entity.type
_entity.pdbx_description
1 polymer ?
#
loop_
_entity_poly.entity_id
_entity_poly.type
_entity_poly.pdbx_seq_one_letter_code
_entity_poly.pdbx_strand_id
1 'polypeptide(L)'
;MTQAFYTPAKRPFNAMLGAAIMLGLAGCAPVERSGSDASDQVLAQLDTSRSCFNQREIRGYARAPGGTGTRERIYLDTGLNERFLLETVGACPDLDFSLRIRLDTRTIGSVCTDDLATLVIPPTAVQEFGQCPVRVLGRVPKD
;
A
#
# COMPACT_ATOMS: atom_id res chain seq x y z
N MET A 1 -2.51 33.55 43.56
CA MET A 1 -1.65 34.24 44.55
C MET A 1 -0.79 33.18 45.22
N THR A 2 0.53 33.16 45.26
CA THR A 2 1.61 34.07 44.81
C THR A 2 2.91 33.27 44.88
N GLN A 3 3.87 33.57 44.01
CA GLN A 3 5.22 33.00 43.96
C GLN A 3 6.08 33.42 45.18
N ALA A 4 7.17 32.70 45.47
CA ALA A 4 8.53 33.24 45.71
C ALA A 4 9.46 32.13 46.25
N PHE A 5 10.43 31.66 45.46
CA PHE A 5 11.84 32.11 45.46
C PHE A 5 12.59 31.82 46.76
N TYR A 6 13.58 30.91 46.74
CA TYR A 6 14.85 31.06 47.47
C TYR A 6 15.96 30.23 46.79
N THR A 7 16.95 30.94 46.25
CA THR A 7 18.31 30.47 45.89
C THR A 7 19.10 30.20 47.19
N PRO A 8 20.09 29.28 47.24
CA PRO A 8 21.48 29.60 46.84
C PRO A 8 22.29 28.37 46.32
N ALA A 9 23.08 28.48 45.25
CA ALA A 9 24.47 28.94 45.20
C ALA A 9 25.54 28.05 45.90
N LYS A 10 26.24 27.28 45.04
CA LYS A 10 27.69 26.96 44.98
C LYS A 10 28.41 26.40 46.22
N ARG A 11 29.03 25.22 46.04
CA ARG A 11 30.41 24.87 46.46
C ARG A 11 30.87 23.53 45.84
N PRO A 12 32.18 23.23 45.79
CA PRO A 12 32.94 23.30 44.56
C PRO A 12 33.58 21.97 44.10
N PHE A 13 33.89 21.94 42.80
CA PHE A 13 35.06 21.35 42.14
C PHE A 13 36.03 20.56 43.04
N ASN A 14 36.08 19.25 42.85
CA ASN A 14 37.35 18.60 42.54
C ASN A 14 37.12 17.26 41.83
N ALA A 15 37.76 17.15 40.67
CA ALA A 15 37.74 16.01 39.79
C ALA A 15 38.65 14.90 40.33
N MET A 16 38.18 13.66 40.28
CA MET A 16 39.05 12.51 40.09
C MET A 16 38.41 11.62 39.03
N LEU A 17 39.13 11.54 37.91
CA LEU A 17 38.84 10.78 36.70
C LEU A 17 38.73 9.28 37.06
N GLY A 18 37.59 8.66 36.79
CA GLY A 18 37.38 7.23 36.99
C GLY A 18 36.31 6.73 36.03
N ALA A 19 36.75 6.05 34.98
CA ALA A 19 35.91 5.52 33.91
C ALA A 19 34.89 4.49 34.44
N ALA A 20 33.60 4.71 34.16
CA ALA A 20 32.58 3.64 34.10
C ALA A 20 31.32 4.14 33.38
N ILE A 21 31.25 3.83 32.09
CA ILE A 21 30.09 3.31 31.34
C ILE A 21 28.71 3.51 31.99
N MET A 22 27.85 4.29 31.34
CA MET A 22 26.46 3.93 30.99
C MET A 22 25.84 5.08 30.16
N LEU A 23 26.05 5.02 28.83
CA LEU A 23 25.24 5.79 27.88
C LEU A 23 23.88 5.10 27.75
N GLY A 24 22.91 5.52 28.57
CA GLY A 24 21.50 5.22 28.35
C GLY A 24 20.91 6.15 27.29
N LEU A 25 21.31 5.97 26.02
CA LEU A 25 20.56 6.53 24.90
C LEU A 25 19.28 5.71 24.75
N ALA A 26 18.18 6.21 25.30
CA ALA A 26 16.84 5.80 24.88
C ALA A 26 16.64 6.27 23.43
N GLY A 27 17.25 5.55 22.51
CA GLY A 27 17.02 5.70 21.08
C GLY A 27 15.68 5.08 20.73
N CYS A 28 14.66 5.91 20.56
CA CYS A 28 13.51 5.56 19.74
C CYS A 28 14.01 5.39 18.30
N ALA A 29 14.56 4.23 17.98
CA ALA A 29 14.83 3.86 16.59
C ALA A 29 13.46 3.70 15.91
N PRO A 30 13.12 4.50 14.89
CA PRO A 30 11.97 4.17 14.05
C PRO A 30 12.27 2.83 13.42
N VAL A 31 11.42 1.84 13.70
CA VAL A 31 11.45 0.58 12.96
C VAL A 31 11.08 0.95 11.53
N GLU A 32 12.07 1.02 10.63
CA GLU A 32 11.82 1.14 9.20
C GLU A 32 11.11 -0.15 8.78
N ARG A 33 9.78 -0.10 8.78
CA ARG A 33 8.92 -1.16 8.29
C ARG A 33 8.95 -1.06 6.77
N SER A 34 10.03 -1.54 6.15
CA SER A 34 10.35 -1.42 4.71
C SER A 34 9.36 -2.07 3.72
N GLY A 35 8.13 -2.38 4.13
CA GLY A 35 7.02 -2.80 3.28
C GLY A 35 5.70 -2.07 3.55
N SER A 36 5.63 -1.21 4.56
CA SER A 36 4.42 -0.45 4.91
C SER A 36 4.34 0.84 4.11
N ASP A 37 5.44 1.60 4.00
CA ASP A 37 5.38 2.99 3.56
C ASP A 37 4.86 3.15 2.13
N ALA A 38 5.35 2.36 1.17
CA ALA A 38 4.88 2.45 -0.22
C ALA A 38 3.43 1.96 -0.39
N SER A 39 3.02 1.02 0.44
CA SER A 39 1.68 0.45 0.41
C SER A 39 0.64 1.36 1.05
N ASP A 40 1.02 1.95 2.19
CA ASP A 40 0.22 2.90 2.96
C ASP A 40 0.13 4.25 2.23
N GLN A 41 1.19 4.69 1.54
CA GLN A 41 1.15 5.89 0.70
C GLN A 41 0.19 5.75 -0.49
N VAL A 42 0.10 4.58 -1.11
CA VAL A 42 -0.84 4.34 -2.21
C VAL A 42 -2.28 4.31 -1.71
N LEU A 43 -2.53 3.71 -0.54
CA LEU A 43 -3.84 3.76 0.11
C LEU A 43 -4.20 5.17 0.60
N ALA A 44 -3.22 5.97 1.04
CA ALA A 44 -3.45 7.34 1.49
C ALA A 44 -3.84 8.29 0.35
N GLN A 45 -3.38 8.00 -0.88
CA GLN A 45 -3.74 8.74 -2.09
C GLN A 45 -4.93 8.12 -2.85
N LEU A 46 -5.54 7.09 -2.29
CA LEU A 46 -6.67 6.41 -2.90
C LEU A 46 -7.94 7.26 -2.74
N ASP A 47 -8.47 7.71 -3.86
CA ASP A 47 -9.79 8.31 -3.94
C ASP A 47 -10.83 7.18 -4.02
N THR A 48 -11.52 6.95 -2.90
CA THR A 48 -12.61 5.97 -2.79
C THR A 48 -13.97 6.56 -3.20
N SER A 49 -13.99 7.72 -3.88
CA SER A 49 -15.22 8.29 -4.37
C SER A 49 -15.86 7.34 -5.39
N ARG A 50 -17.18 7.38 -5.52
CA ARG A 50 -17.91 6.47 -6.42
C ARG A 50 -17.60 6.81 -7.88
N SER A 51 -16.55 6.19 -8.40
CA SER A 51 -16.05 6.34 -9.75
C SER A 51 -16.23 5.04 -10.50
N CYS A 52 -16.68 5.11 -11.75
CA CYS A 52 -16.89 3.94 -12.60
C CYS A 52 -16.12 4.10 -13.90
N PHE A 53 -15.58 3.00 -14.42
CA PHE A 53 -14.90 2.93 -15.70
C PHE A 53 -15.50 1.84 -16.57
N ASN A 54 -15.38 2.02 -17.89
CA ASN A 54 -15.77 1.01 -18.85
C ASN A 54 -14.60 0.06 -19.13
N GLN A 55 -14.90 -1.21 -19.37
CA GLN A 55 -13.85 -2.17 -19.73
C GLN A 55 -13.12 -1.83 -21.03
N ARG A 56 -13.79 -1.11 -21.94
CA ARG A 56 -13.19 -0.64 -23.19
C ARG A 56 -12.14 0.45 -22.99
N GLU A 57 -12.19 1.12 -21.85
CA GLU A 57 -11.22 2.16 -21.48
C GLU A 57 -9.96 1.56 -20.87
N ILE A 58 -10.00 0.28 -20.47
CA ILE A 58 -8.86 -0.42 -19.89
C ILE A 58 -7.75 -0.57 -20.93
N ARG A 59 -6.61 0.04 -20.64
CA ARG A 59 -5.40 0.00 -21.47
C ARG A 59 -4.41 -1.06 -21.01
N GLY A 60 -4.40 -1.38 -19.73
CA GLY A 60 -3.46 -2.36 -19.18
C GLY A 60 -3.57 -2.56 -17.67
N TYR A 61 -2.81 -3.53 -17.20
CA TYR A 61 -2.69 -3.91 -15.79
C TYR A 61 -1.22 -3.86 -15.39
N ALA A 62 -0.94 -3.42 -14.17
CA ALA A 62 0.41 -3.40 -13.63
C ALA A 62 0.40 -3.81 -12.14
N ARG A 63 1.51 -4.36 -11.66
CA ARG A 63 1.67 -4.66 -10.24
C ARG A 63 1.70 -3.37 -9.42
N ALA A 64 0.87 -3.28 -8.39
CA ALA A 64 0.94 -2.20 -7.41
C ALA A 64 1.77 -2.62 -6.19
N PRO A 65 2.47 -1.68 -5.54
CA PRO A 65 3.31 -2.00 -4.39
C PRO A 65 2.49 -2.39 -3.15
N GLY A 66 3.02 -3.37 -2.44
CA GLY A 66 2.57 -3.83 -1.12
C GLY A 66 1.26 -4.63 -1.09
N GLY A 67 1.00 -5.39 -2.15
CA GLY A 67 0.22 -6.60 -2.04
C GLY A 67 1.11 -7.81 -1.74
N THR A 68 0.66 -8.71 -0.86
CA THR A 68 1.37 -9.96 -0.54
C THR A 68 0.44 -11.15 -0.70
N GLY A 69 0.80 -12.10 -1.55
CA GLY A 69 0.12 -13.41 -1.70
C GLY A 69 -1.40 -13.30 -1.89
N THR A 70 -2.15 -13.42 -0.80
CA THR A 70 -3.62 -13.44 -0.78
C THR A 70 -4.31 -12.08 -0.96
N ARG A 71 -3.55 -10.98 -0.92
CA ARG A 71 -4.05 -9.61 -1.15
C ARG A 71 -3.11 -8.85 -2.09
N GLU A 72 -2.87 -9.39 -3.28
CA GLU A 72 -2.09 -8.70 -4.29
C GLU A 72 -2.84 -7.46 -4.78
N ARG A 73 -2.10 -6.37 -5.01
CA ARG A 73 -2.67 -5.11 -5.49
C ARG A 73 -2.26 -4.88 -6.94
N ILE A 74 -3.21 -4.39 -7.72
CA ILE A 74 -3.10 -4.28 -9.17
C ILE A 74 -3.52 -2.86 -9.56
N TYR A 75 -2.68 -2.17 -10.31
CA TYR A 75 -3.07 -0.97 -11.03
C TYR A 75 -3.75 -1.33 -12.33
N LEU A 76 -4.88 -0.70 -12.61
CA LEU A 76 -5.61 -0.76 -13.86
C LEU A 76 -5.57 0.63 -14.51
N ASP A 77 -5.01 0.73 -15.71
CA ASP A 77 -4.89 1.98 -16.44
C ASP A 77 -6.12 2.17 -17.34
N THR A 78 -6.86 3.28 -17.19
CA THR A 78 -7.99 3.65 -18.06
C THR A 78 -7.67 4.79 -19.04
N GLY A 79 -6.43 5.32 -19.01
CA GLY A 79 -5.89 6.20 -20.04
C GLY A 79 -5.95 7.71 -19.79
N LEU A 80 -6.86 8.22 -18.96
CA LEU A 80 -7.06 9.66 -18.74
C LEU A 80 -6.37 10.18 -17.46
N ASN A 81 -5.06 9.94 -17.32
CA ASN A 81 -4.25 10.28 -16.13
C ASN A 81 -4.75 9.70 -14.80
N GLU A 82 -5.64 8.73 -14.90
CA GLU A 82 -6.22 8.04 -13.78
C GLU A 82 -5.91 6.56 -13.91
N ARG A 83 -5.69 5.93 -12.77
CA ARG A 83 -5.56 4.50 -12.67
C ARG A 83 -6.39 4.03 -11.50
N PHE A 84 -6.98 2.86 -11.61
CA PHE A 84 -7.73 2.25 -10.53
C PHE A 84 -6.85 1.27 -9.79
N LEU A 85 -7.01 1.22 -8.48
CA LEU A 85 -6.37 0.21 -7.65
C LEU A 85 -7.36 -0.92 -7.39
N LEU A 86 -6.94 -2.13 -7.71
CA LEU A 86 -7.68 -3.36 -7.44
C LEU A 86 -6.90 -4.17 -6.40
N GLU A 87 -7.65 -4.93 -5.61
CA GLU A 87 -7.11 -5.85 -4.62
C GLU A 87 -7.71 -7.23 -4.84
N THR A 88 -6.86 -8.27 -4.83
CA THR A 88 -7.33 -9.65 -4.90
C THR A 88 -8.09 -10.03 -3.64
N VAL A 89 -9.19 -10.75 -3.81
CA VAL A 89 -10.04 -11.22 -2.73
C VAL A 89 -10.03 -12.75 -2.72
N GLY A 90 -9.38 -13.33 -1.72
CA GLY A 90 -9.35 -14.77 -1.49
C GLY A 90 -8.14 -15.46 -2.11
N ALA A 91 -8.32 -16.73 -2.49
CA ALA A 91 -7.27 -17.52 -3.11
C ALA A 91 -7.20 -17.22 -4.60
N CYS A 92 -6.12 -16.56 -5.02
CA CYS A 92 -5.84 -16.30 -6.42
C CYS A 92 -4.54 -17.02 -6.84
N PRO A 93 -4.49 -17.52 -8.08
CA PRO A 93 -3.23 -17.94 -8.67
C PRO A 93 -2.25 -16.76 -8.78
N ASP A 94 -0.95 -17.08 -8.90
CA ASP A 94 0.08 -16.06 -9.11
C ASP A 94 -0.21 -15.21 -10.35
N LEU A 95 -0.23 -13.88 -10.16
CA LEU A 95 -0.50 -12.92 -11.22
C LEU A 95 0.77 -12.57 -11.99
N ASP A 96 0.87 -13.05 -13.23
CA ASP A 96 1.91 -12.63 -14.16
C ASP A 96 1.40 -11.55 -15.12
N PHE A 97 1.74 -10.29 -14.80
CA PHE A 97 1.38 -9.11 -15.59
C PHE A 97 2.01 -9.07 -16.99
N SER A 98 2.95 -9.97 -17.29
CA SER A 98 3.48 -10.17 -18.65
C SER A 98 2.47 -10.88 -19.56
N LEU A 99 1.50 -11.57 -18.96
CA LEU A 99 0.44 -12.27 -19.69
C LEU A 99 -0.73 -11.34 -20.01
N ARG A 100 -1.55 -11.76 -20.98
CA ARG A 100 -2.79 -11.05 -21.35
C ARG A 100 -3.89 -11.30 -20.33
N ILE A 101 -3.71 -10.72 -19.16
CA ILE A 101 -4.70 -10.70 -18.08
C ILE A 101 -5.86 -9.78 -18.49
N ARG A 102 -7.11 -10.13 -18.12
CA ARG A 102 -8.29 -9.32 -18.40
C ARG A 102 -9.38 -9.47 -17.35
N LEU A 103 -10.17 -8.44 -17.13
CA LEU A 103 -11.44 -8.54 -16.42
C LEU A 103 -12.46 -9.38 -17.22
N ASP A 104 -13.22 -10.23 -16.54
CA ASP A 104 -14.34 -10.96 -17.12
C ASP A 104 -15.46 -9.97 -17.45
N THR A 105 -15.84 -9.95 -18.72
CA THR A 105 -16.73 -8.96 -19.32
C THR A 105 -18.15 -9.47 -19.49
N ARG A 106 -18.42 -10.73 -19.10
CA ARG A 106 -19.69 -11.39 -19.37
C ARG A 106 -20.85 -10.85 -18.54
N THR A 107 -20.55 -10.24 -17.39
CA THR A 107 -21.55 -9.86 -16.39
C THR A 107 -21.70 -8.36 -16.18
N ILE A 108 -20.68 -7.54 -16.47
CA ILE A 108 -20.65 -6.13 -16.06
C ILE A 108 -20.02 -5.26 -17.16
N GLY A 109 -20.76 -4.30 -17.69
CA GLY A 109 -20.28 -3.36 -18.72
C GLY A 109 -19.51 -2.16 -18.18
N SER A 110 -19.78 -1.76 -16.93
CA SER A 110 -19.11 -0.67 -16.23
C SER A 110 -18.81 -1.12 -14.80
N VAL A 111 -17.55 -1.03 -14.39
CA VAL A 111 -17.12 -1.45 -13.05
C VAL A 111 -16.89 -0.19 -12.22
N CYS A 112 -17.55 -0.13 -11.06
CA CYS A 112 -17.45 0.98 -10.12
C CYS A 112 -16.50 0.66 -8.97
N THR A 113 -16.12 1.72 -8.25
CA THR A 113 -15.41 1.60 -6.97
C THR A 113 -16.26 0.79 -5.98
N ASP A 114 -15.61 -0.08 -5.21
CA ASP A 114 -16.17 -1.11 -4.31
C ASP A 114 -16.86 -2.30 -5.00
N ASP A 115 -16.92 -2.32 -6.34
CA ASP A 115 -17.45 -3.49 -7.04
C ASP A 115 -16.46 -4.66 -7.01
N LEU A 116 -17.03 -5.87 -6.92
CA LEU A 116 -16.33 -7.12 -7.15
C LEU A 116 -16.36 -7.46 -8.63
N ALA A 117 -15.20 -7.78 -9.17
CA ALA A 117 -15.04 -8.27 -10.53
C ALA A 117 -14.16 -9.51 -10.56
N THR A 118 -14.19 -10.26 -11.66
CA THR A 118 -13.37 -11.44 -11.82
C THR A 118 -12.28 -11.15 -12.82
N LEU A 119 -11.03 -11.40 -12.45
CA LEU A 119 -9.86 -11.34 -13.30
C LEU A 119 -9.61 -12.72 -13.90
N VAL A 120 -9.58 -12.79 -15.23
CA VAL A 120 -9.31 -13.99 -16.01
C VAL A 120 -7.85 -13.98 -16.42
N ILE A 121 -7.17 -15.05 -16.03
CA ILE A 121 -5.74 -15.25 -16.26
C ILE A 121 -5.61 -16.37 -17.29
N PRO A 122 -4.89 -16.13 -18.40
CA PRO A 122 -4.69 -17.14 -19.43
C PRO A 122 -3.85 -18.30 -18.88
N PRO A 123 -4.05 -19.52 -19.41
CA PRO A 123 -3.29 -20.68 -18.97
C PRO A 123 -1.82 -20.53 -19.36
N THR A 124 -0.94 -21.09 -18.53
CA THR A 124 0.50 -21.15 -18.75
C THR A 124 0.98 -22.60 -18.71
N ALA A 125 2.27 -22.84 -18.96
CA ALA A 125 2.86 -24.18 -18.85
C ALA A 125 2.80 -24.76 -17.42
N VAL A 126 2.63 -23.90 -16.41
CA VAL A 126 2.65 -24.26 -14.97
C VAL A 126 1.28 -24.09 -14.30
N GLN A 127 0.30 -23.49 -14.97
CA GLN A 127 -0.99 -23.15 -14.37
C GLN A 127 -2.12 -23.31 -15.40
N GLU A 128 -3.17 -24.02 -15.02
CA GLU A 128 -4.42 -24.08 -15.78
C GLU A 128 -5.16 -22.74 -15.73
N PHE A 129 -6.21 -22.57 -16.57
CA PHE A 129 -6.99 -21.33 -16.64
C PHE A 129 -7.36 -20.81 -15.24
N GLY A 130 -6.95 -19.58 -14.92
CA GLY A 130 -7.12 -18.99 -13.61
C GLY A 130 -8.26 -17.97 -13.58
N GLN A 131 -9.06 -17.99 -12.51
CA GLN A 131 -9.98 -16.91 -12.17
C GLN A 131 -9.61 -16.36 -10.80
N CYS A 132 -9.50 -15.05 -10.70
CA CYS A 132 -9.18 -14.36 -9.46
C CYS A 132 -10.26 -13.32 -9.15
N PRO A 133 -11.02 -13.46 -8.05
CA PRO A 133 -11.90 -12.38 -7.62
C PRO A 133 -11.06 -11.18 -7.19
N VAL A 134 -11.44 -10.00 -7.66
CA VAL A 134 -10.82 -8.73 -7.30
C VAL A 134 -11.87 -7.72 -6.89
N ARG A 135 -11.50 -6.82 -5.99
CA ARG A 135 -12.32 -5.67 -5.61
C ARG A 135 -11.65 -4.40 -6.08
N VAL A 136 -12.43 -3.49 -6.65
CA VAL A 136 -11.95 -2.15 -6.99
C VAL A 136 -11.92 -1.29 -5.73
N LEU A 137 -10.74 -0.88 -5.30
CA LEU A 137 -10.59 -0.07 -4.08
C LEU A 137 -10.90 1.41 -4.35
N GLY A 138 -10.52 1.93 -5.52
CA GLY A 138 -10.70 3.33 -5.87
C GLY A 138 -9.73 3.82 -6.93
N ARG A 139 -9.75 5.13 -7.17
CA ARG A 139 -8.90 5.80 -8.14
C ARG A 139 -7.62 6.28 -7.47
N VAL A 140 -6.50 6.15 -8.17
CA VAL A 140 -5.19 6.65 -7.75
C VAL A 140 -4.70 7.60 -8.84
N PRO A 141 -4.18 8.79 -8.48
CA PRO A 141 -3.54 9.66 -9.45
C PRO A 141 -2.37 8.95 -10.13
N LYS A 142 -2.18 9.23 -11.42
CA LYS A 142 -1.00 8.78 -12.16
C LYS A 142 0.10 9.84 -11.98
N ASP A 143 1.24 9.42 -11.45
CA ASP A 143 2.44 10.26 -11.28
C ASP A 143 3.00 10.75 -12.62
#